data_AF-A0A1U9ZR27-F1
#
_entry.id   AF-A0A1U9ZR27-F1
#
_cell.length_a   1.000
_cell.length_b   1.000
_cell.length_c   1.000
_cell.angle_alpha   90.00
_cell.angle_beta   90.00
_cell.angle_gamma   90.00
#
_symmetry.space_group_name_H-M   'P 1'
#
loop_
_entity.id
_entity.type
_entity.pdbx_description
1 polymer ?
#
loop_
_entity_poly.entity_id
_entity_poly.type
_entity_poly.pdbx_seq_one_letter_code
_entity_poly.pdbx_strand_id
1 'polypeptide(L)'
;MRVLEGAPADEQVRLVRRAYEVAARWHDGQFRRDGSPYITHPVAVAVILAELRMDHELLCAALLHDVLPDTACPPEELAAEFGSVIIGLLRGLERLDDDRCRPPDWATSMDERVLTLKLADRLHNQRTIRGLPEARQRVNSRENLEVVAPVAARLGLRQVEEELRRLALANLSGLGGAHVSFGVVAAGAILLPPVARARWVEEWLGELLALPGGRARSRFAFRLLAGMPRMALTLRRHEALPRGAPPAVRLLRWVVRSDLRAWALLAPLLGWLVLDAAADRLADAVVIAITVPPVLTAAIHTIRARLGDGDERE
;
A
#
# COMPACT_ATOMS: atom_id res chain seq x y z
N MET A 1 -21.74 -18.60 15.80
CA MET A 1 -21.73 -17.77 14.57
C MET A 1 -22.52 -18.46 13.47
N ARG A 2 -23.58 -17.84 12.94
CA ARG A 2 -24.41 -18.43 11.87
C ARG A 2 -23.72 -18.17 10.53
N VAL A 3 -23.12 -19.20 9.95
CA VAL A 3 -22.53 -19.16 8.61
C VAL A 3 -23.69 -19.23 7.60
N LEU A 4 -23.66 -18.41 6.55
CA LEU A 4 -24.69 -18.47 5.50
C LEU A 4 -24.69 -19.87 4.83
N GLU A 5 -25.74 -20.66 5.06
CA GLU A 5 -26.05 -21.86 4.29
C GLU A 5 -27.06 -21.48 3.18
N GLY A 6 -26.59 -21.36 1.94
CA GLY A 6 -27.42 -21.07 0.76
C GLY A 6 -27.29 -19.64 0.20
N ALA A 7 -27.94 -19.40 -0.95
CA ALA A 7 -28.01 -18.08 -1.56
C ALA A 7 -28.87 -17.14 -0.70
N PRO A 8 -28.45 -15.86 -0.49
CA PRO A 8 -29.23 -14.92 0.30
C PRO A 8 -30.59 -14.65 -0.36
N ALA A 9 -31.63 -14.49 0.47
CA ALA A 9 -32.95 -14.11 -0.02
C ALA A 9 -32.91 -12.71 -0.65
N ASP A 10 -33.74 -12.46 -1.67
CA ASP A 10 -33.75 -11.17 -2.38
C ASP A 10 -33.92 -9.97 -1.44
N GLU A 11 -34.66 -10.14 -0.34
CA GLU A 11 -34.85 -9.12 0.69
C GLU A 11 -33.55 -8.76 1.42
N GLN A 12 -32.73 -9.76 1.75
CA GLN A 12 -31.43 -9.56 2.40
C GLN A 12 -30.48 -8.81 1.47
N VAL A 13 -30.48 -9.17 0.17
CA VAL A 13 -29.69 -8.47 -0.85
C VAL A 13 -30.14 -7.02 -1.02
N ARG A 14 -31.47 -6.76 -0.99
CA ARG A 14 -32.00 -5.40 -1.02
C ARG A 14 -31.57 -4.59 0.21
N LEU A 15 -31.58 -5.18 1.40
CA LEU A 15 -31.17 -4.48 2.62
C LEU A 15 -29.68 -4.11 2.58
N VAL A 16 -28.80 -5.01 2.14
CA VAL A 16 -27.36 -4.73 1.99
C VAL A 16 -27.10 -3.66 0.94
N ARG A 17 -27.81 -3.71 -0.21
CA ARG A 17 -27.75 -2.64 -1.21
C ARG A 17 -28.16 -1.31 -0.62
N ARG A 18 -29.21 -1.31 0.21
CA ARG A 18 -29.69 -0.09 0.85
C ARG A 18 -28.68 0.49 1.82
N ALA A 19 -28.02 -0.36 2.63
CA ALA A 19 -26.93 0.05 3.50
C ALA A 19 -25.78 0.70 2.72
N TYR A 20 -25.42 0.15 1.56
CA TYR A 20 -24.42 0.74 0.66
C TYR A 20 -24.83 2.12 0.16
N GLU A 21 -26.07 2.29 -0.31
CA GLU A 21 -26.57 3.59 -0.79
C GLU A 21 -26.55 4.65 0.31
N VAL A 22 -26.97 4.29 1.53
CA VAL A 22 -26.95 5.17 2.70
C VAL A 22 -25.53 5.56 3.06
N ALA A 23 -24.60 4.60 3.15
CA ALA A 23 -23.20 4.87 3.42
C ALA A 23 -22.55 5.74 2.34
N ALA A 24 -22.80 5.46 1.06
CA ALA A 24 -22.27 6.23 -0.06
C ALA A 24 -22.76 7.68 -0.04
N ARG A 25 -24.03 7.89 0.30
CA ARG A 25 -24.63 9.22 0.46
C ARG A 25 -24.02 10.00 1.63
N TRP A 26 -23.88 9.38 2.79
CA TRP A 26 -23.38 10.06 3.99
C TRP A 26 -21.88 10.33 3.96
N HIS A 27 -21.12 9.49 3.26
CA HIS A 27 -19.69 9.69 3.02
C HIS A 27 -19.38 10.39 1.69
N ASP A 28 -20.37 10.98 1.02
CA ASP A 28 -20.13 11.73 -0.21
C ASP A 28 -19.22 12.93 0.05
N GLY A 29 -18.28 13.17 -0.86
CA GLY A 29 -17.24 14.19 -0.70
C GLY A 29 -16.18 13.89 0.38
N GLN A 30 -16.27 12.78 1.11
CA GLN A 30 -15.24 12.37 2.06
C GLN A 30 -14.15 11.51 1.39
N PHE A 31 -12.91 11.68 1.84
CA PHE A 31 -11.75 10.99 1.28
C PHE A 31 -10.91 10.33 2.38
N ARG A 32 -10.35 9.15 2.05
CA ARG A 32 -9.31 8.49 2.84
C ARG A 32 -8.00 9.28 2.73
N ARG A 33 -7.05 8.97 3.62
CA ARG A 33 -5.72 9.62 3.64
C ARG A 33 -4.86 9.38 2.40
N ASP A 34 -5.18 8.35 1.63
CA ASP A 34 -4.54 8.05 0.35
C ASP A 34 -5.22 8.77 -0.84
N GLY A 35 -6.28 9.54 -0.59
CA GLY A 35 -7.05 10.27 -1.60
C GLY A 35 -8.17 9.48 -2.26
N SER A 36 -8.39 8.21 -1.88
CA SER A 36 -9.54 7.44 -2.39
C SER A 36 -10.85 7.88 -1.74
N PRO A 37 -12.02 7.71 -2.40
CA PRO A 37 -13.32 7.99 -1.78
C PRO A 37 -13.53 7.18 -0.51
N TYR A 38 -14.11 7.78 0.53
CA TYR A 38 -14.23 7.13 1.85
C TYR A 38 -15.03 5.83 1.82
N ILE A 39 -16.07 5.77 0.98
CA ILE A 39 -16.93 4.58 0.79
C ILE A 39 -16.16 3.30 0.44
N THR A 40 -14.94 3.42 -0.11
CA THR A 40 -14.08 2.26 -0.40
C THR A 40 -13.74 1.45 0.85
N HIS A 41 -13.64 2.09 2.02
CA HIS A 41 -13.33 1.41 3.27
C HIS A 41 -14.50 0.57 3.79
N PRO A 42 -15.71 1.11 4.04
CA PRO A 42 -16.86 0.31 4.48
C PRO A 42 -17.18 -0.84 3.51
N VAL A 43 -17.05 -0.62 2.19
CA VAL A 43 -17.21 -1.67 1.18
C VAL A 43 -16.17 -2.78 1.36
N ALA A 44 -14.90 -2.44 1.56
CA ALA A 44 -13.86 -3.44 1.75
C ALA A 44 -14.03 -4.23 3.06
N VAL A 45 -14.52 -3.60 4.13
CA VAL A 45 -14.88 -4.30 5.38
C VAL A 45 -16.02 -5.28 5.14
N ALA A 46 -17.08 -4.85 4.43
CA ALA A 46 -18.19 -5.74 4.07
C ALA A 46 -17.75 -6.91 3.18
N VAL A 47 -16.81 -6.69 2.24
CA VAL A 47 -16.23 -7.77 1.43
C VAL A 47 -15.49 -8.79 2.29
N ILE A 48 -14.67 -8.35 3.25
CA ILE A 48 -13.99 -9.27 4.19
C ILE A 48 -15.02 -10.13 4.94
N LEU A 49 -16.10 -9.52 5.45
CA LEU A 49 -17.15 -10.27 6.15
C LEU A 49 -17.92 -11.23 5.23
N ALA A 50 -18.13 -10.86 3.98
CA ALA A 50 -18.76 -11.72 2.98
C ALA A 50 -17.88 -12.93 2.63
N GLU A 51 -16.56 -12.75 2.53
CA GLU A 51 -15.59 -13.83 2.36
C GLU A 51 -15.61 -14.80 3.54
N LEU A 52 -15.80 -14.27 4.76
CA LEU A 52 -16.01 -15.05 5.98
C LEU A 52 -17.42 -15.65 6.09
N ARG A 53 -18.29 -15.45 5.08
CA ARG A 53 -19.67 -15.97 5.01
C ARG A 53 -20.56 -15.50 6.16
N MET A 54 -20.36 -14.26 6.60
CA MET A 54 -21.19 -13.62 7.62
C MET A 54 -22.56 -13.23 7.07
N ASP A 55 -23.53 -13.09 7.98
CA ASP A 55 -24.91 -12.75 7.62
C ASP A 55 -25.08 -11.31 7.12
N HIS A 56 -26.20 -11.08 6.42
CA HIS A 56 -26.55 -9.80 5.80
C HIS A 56 -26.61 -8.63 6.80
N GLU A 57 -27.00 -8.88 8.05
CA GLU A 57 -27.01 -7.88 9.12
C GLU A 57 -25.58 -7.39 9.44
N LEU A 58 -24.60 -8.31 9.52
CA LEU A 58 -23.20 -7.94 9.72
C LEU A 58 -22.62 -7.20 8.50
N LEU A 59 -23.03 -7.57 7.29
CA LEU A 59 -22.66 -6.85 6.07
C LEU A 59 -23.22 -5.43 6.07
N CYS A 60 -24.48 -5.25 6.48
CA CYS A 60 -25.09 -3.92 6.64
C CYS A 60 -24.35 -3.11 7.70
N ALA A 61 -24.06 -3.71 8.85
CA ALA A 61 -23.31 -3.05 9.93
C ALA A 61 -21.91 -2.62 9.45
N ALA A 62 -21.20 -3.43 8.66
CA ALA A 62 -19.92 -3.05 8.07
C ALA A 62 -20.00 -1.86 7.11
N LEU A 63 -21.04 -1.80 6.28
CA LEU A 63 -21.25 -0.67 5.38
C LEU A 63 -21.55 0.62 6.15
N LEU A 64 -22.19 0.51 7.32
CA LEU A 64 -22.68 1.65 8.11
C LEU A 64 -21.78 2.02 9.29
N HIS A 65 -20.69 1.28 9.54
CA HIS A 65 -19.97 1.35 10.82
C HIS A 65 -19.37 2.71 11.16
N ASP A 66 -18.97 3.48 10.15
CA ASP A 66 -18.42 4.83 10.29
C ASP A 66 -19.45 5.94 10.04
N VAL A 67 -20.71 5.61 9.72
CA VAL A 67 -21.71 6.64 9.39
C VAL A 67 -22.07 7.47 10.63
N LEU A 68 -22.30 6.84 11.78
CA LEU A 68 -22.64 7.57 13.01
C LEU A 68 -21.45 8.39 13.57
N PRO A 69 -20.22 7.85 13.63
CA PRO A 69 -19.09 8.60 14.18
C PRO A 69 -18.57 9.72 13.26
N ASP A 70 -18.59 9.52 11.94
CA ASP A 70 -17.90 10.41 10.98
C ASP A 70 -18.82 11.33 10.18
N THR A 71 -20.14 11.27 10.39
CA THR A 71 -21.12 12.06 9.63
C THR A 71 -22.19 12.68 10.53
N ALA A 72 -22.98 13.59 9.98
CA ALA A 72 -24.09 14.23 10.70
C ALA A 72 -25.40 13.42 10.65
N CYS A 73 -25.32 12.11 10.38
CA CYS A 73 -26.49 11.24 10.28
C CYS A 73 -27.23 11.12 11.63
N PRO A 74 -28.54 11.40 11.68
CA PRO A 74 -29.34 11.18 12.88
C PRO A 74 -29.42 9.68 13.22
N PRO A 75 -29.11 9.25 14.46
CA PRO A 75 -29.21 7.85 14.86
C PRO A 75 -30.60 7.25 14.66
N GLU A 76 -31.64 8.07 14.78
CA GLU A 76 -33.04 7.68 14.62
C GLU A 76 -33.36 7.31 13.16
N GLU A 77 -32.70 7.96 12.18
CA GLU A 77 -32.87 7.66 10.75
C GLU A 77 -32.39 6.24 10.44
N LEU A 78 -31.17 5.91 10.87
CA LEU A 78 -30.59 4.57 10.71
C LEU A 78 -31.42 3.51 11.46
N ALA A 79 -31.92 3.85 12.66
CA ALA A 79 -32.71 2.92 13.45
C ALA A 79 -34.07 2.59 12.83
N ALA A 80 -34.73 3.58 12.25
CA ALA A 80 -36.00 3.38 11.54
C ALA A 80 -35.81 2.53 10.27
N GLU A 81 -34.67 2.64 9.61
CA GLU A 81 -34.43 2.01 8.31
C GLU A 81 -33.85 0.59 8.42
N PHE A 82 -32.92 0.35 9.35
CA PHE A 82 -32.17 -0.92 9.44
C PHE A 82 -32.57 -1.79 10.66
N GLY A 83 -33.39 -1.25 11.57
CA GLY A 83 -33.89 -1.99 12.71
C GLY A 83 -32.88 -2.21 13.84
N SER A 84 -33.38 -2.76 14.95
CA SER A 84 -32.64 -2.80 16.22
C SER A 84 -31.41 -3.69 16.23
N VAL A 85 -31.37 -4.75 15.42
CA VAL A 85 -30.24 -5.69 15.39
C VAL A 85 -28.99 -5.02 14.81
N ILE A 86 -29.11 -4.37 13.65
CA ILE A 86 -28.00 -3.66 13.00
C ILE A 86 -27.55 -2.49 13.88
N ILE A 87 -28.48 -1.73 14.46
CA ILE A 87 -28.15 -0.64 15.40
C ILE A 87 -27.43 -1.16 16.65
N GLY A 88 -27.85 -2.31 17.18
CA GLY A 88 -27.17 -2.95 18.31
C GLY A 88 -25.70 -3.26 18.02
N LEU A 89 -25.41 -3.75 16.80
CA LEU A 89 -24.04 -4.00 16.34
C LEU A 89 -23.22 -2.71 16.25
N LEU A 90 -23.80 -1.65 15.66
CA LEU A 90 -23.14 -0.35 15.53
C LEU A 90 -22.82 0.27 16.90
N ARG A 91 -23.78 0.25 17.83
CA ARG A 91 -23.58 0.75 19.20
C ARG A 91 -22.59 -0.09 20.00
N GLY A 92 -22.59 -1.40 19.77
CA GLY A 92 -21.58 -2.30 20.34
C GLY A 92 -20.18 -1.95 19.87
N LEU A 93 -20.02 -1.62 18.58
CA LEU A 93 -18.75 -1.20 18.00
C LEU A 93 -18.30 0.16 18.55
N GLU A 94 -19.20 1.15 18.59
CA GLU A 94 -18.92 2.48 19.16
C GLU A 94 -18.42 2.39 20.61
N ARG A 95 -19.07 1.53 21.42
CA ARG A 95 -18.64 1.28 22.81
C ARG A 95 -17.25 0.66 22.90
N LEU A 96 -16.89 -0.18 21.91
CA LEU A 96 -15.58 -0.81 21.85
C LEU A 96 -14.48 0.19 21.46
N ASP A 97 -14.82 1.24 20.71
CA ASP A 97 -13.88 2.27 20.27
C ASP A 97 -13.71 3.43 21.28
N ASP A 98 -14.65 3.67 22.19
CA ASP A 98 -14.47 4.63 23.30
C ASP A 98 -13.71 4.01 24.48
N ASP A 99 -12.46 4.44 24.70
CA ASP A 99 -11.60 3.99 25.80
C ASP A 99 -12.23 4.14 27.21
N ARG A 100 -13.19 5.05 27.39
CA ARG A 100 -13.89 5.26 28.67
C ARG A 100 -15.03 4.26 28.88
N CYS A 101 -15.59 3.74 27.79
CA CYS A 101 -16.74 2.83 27.82
C CYS A 101 -16.35 1.38 27.48
N ARG A 102 -15.17 1.16 26.90
CA ARG A 102 -14.66 -0.17 26.57
C ARG A 102 -14.45 -0.99 27.85
N PRO A 103 -15.12 -2.14 27.99
CA PRO A 103 -14.89 -3.04 29.12
C PRO A 103 -13.43 -3.51 29.17
N PRO A 104 -12.80 -3.66 30.35
CA PRO A 104 -11.44 -4.18 30.44
C PRO A 104 -11.27 -5.59 29.84
N ASP A 105 -12.33 -6.39 29.91
CA ASP A 105 -12.41 -7.77 29.41
C ASP A 105 -13.18 -7.87 28.08
N TRP A 106 -13.27 -6.76 27.32
CA TRP A 106 -14.06 -6.68 26.07
C TRP A 106 -13.80 -7.84 25.11
N ALA A 107 -12.56 -8.34 25.09
CA ALA A 107 -12.13 -9.45 24.26
C ALA A 107 -12.91 -10.75 24.55
N THR A 108 -13.54 -10.89 25.72
CA THR A 108 -14.36 -12.03 26.13
C THR A 108 -15.82 -11.67 26.45
N SER A 109 -16.10 -10.42 26.84
CA SER A 109 -17.44 -10.00 27.28
C SER A 109 -18.32 -9.43 26.16
N MET A 110 -17.74 -9.01 25.03
CA MET A 110 -18.50 -8.45 23.90
C MET A 110 -19.07 -9.54 22.99
N ASP A 111 -20.16 -9.19 22.30
CA ASP A 111 -20.78 -10.01 21.25
C ASP A 111 -19.75 -10.37 20.16
N GLU A 112 -19.64 -11.66 19.84
CA GLU A 112 -18.75 -12.19 18.80
C GLU A 112 -18.94 -11.51 17.44
N ARG A 113 -20.17 -11.08 17.11
CA ARG A 113 -20.50 -10.36 15.89
C ARG A 113 -19.85 -8.98 15.87
N VAL A 114 -19.92 -8.24 16.97
CA VAL A 114 -19.26 -6.93 17.12
C VAL A 114 -17.75 -7.08 17.04
N LEU A 115 -17.20 -8.11 17.69
CA LEU A 115 -15.78 -8.42 17.61
C LEU A 115 -15.36 -8.76 16.18
N THR A 116 -16.14 -9.58 15.47
CA THR A 116 -15.88 -9.98 14.09
C THR A 116 -15.89 -8.77 13.15
N LEU A 117 -16.86 -7.86 13.32
CA LEU A 117 -16.90 -6.59 12.61
C LEU A 117 -15.62 -5.76 12.88
N LYS A 118 -15.21 -5.64 14.15
CA LYS A 118 -13.99 -4.92 14.51
C LYS A 118 -12.73 -5.54 13.91
N LEU A 119 -12.66 -6.88 13.86
CA LEU A 119 -11.54 -7.59 13.25
C LEU A 119 -11.43 -7.30 11.75
N ALA A 120 -12.56 -7.27 11.04
CA ALA A 120 -12.59 -6.94 9.62
C ALA A 120 -12.16 -5.48 9.35
N ASP A 121 -12.65 -4.54 10.17
CA ASP A 121 -12.19 -3.14 10.17
C ASP A 121 -10.66 -3.05 10.38
N ARG A 122 -10.15 -3.65 11.46
CA ARG A 122 -8.71 -3.65 11.77
C ARG A 122 -7.87 -4.29 10.67
N LEU A 123 -8.35 -5.37 10.03
CA LEU A 123 -7.66 -6.00 8.90
C LEU A 123 -7.56 -5.06 7.71
N HIS A 124 -8.66 -4.41 7.31
CA HIS A 124 -8.60 -3.45 6.19
C HIS A 124 -7.69 -2.25 6.51
N ASN A 125 -7.78 -1.71 7.73
CA ASN A 125 -6.90 -0.62 8.17
C ASN A 125 -5.43 -1.03 8.20
N GLN A 126 -5.13 -2.28 8.54
CA GLN A 126 -3.76 -2.82 8.48
C GLN A 126 -3.28 -2.99 7.02
N ARG A 127 -4.16 -3.38 6.09
CA ARG A 127 -3.84 -3.46 4.64
C ARG A 127 -3.54 -2.08 4.04
N THR A 128 -4.19 -1.02 4.54
CA THR A 128 -4.06 0.37 4.04
C THR A 128 -3.23 1.28 4.95
N ILE A 129 -2.49 0.71 5.91
CA ILE A 129 -1.80 1.44 6.99
C ILE A 129 -0.82 2.52 6.53
N ARG A 130 -0.32 2.43 5.28
CA ARG A 130 0.66 3.34 4.70
C ARG A 130 0.20 4.80 4.62
N GLY A 131 -1.12 5.05 4.60
CA GLY A 131 -1.68 6.41 4.64
C GLY A 131 -1.53 7.12 6.00
N LEU A 132 -1.10 6.41 7.06
CA LEU A 132 -0.90 6.98 8.40
C LEU A 132 0.56 7.44 8.62
N PRO A 133 0.82 8.39 9.53
CA PRO A 133 2.18 8.67 9.99
C PRO A 133 2.84 7.44 10.63
N GLU A 134 4.15 7.22 10.40
CA GLU A 134 4.88 6.04 10.89
C GLU A 134 4.68 5.73 12.37
N ALA A 135 4.61 6.77 13.23
CA ALA A 135 4.36 6.59 14.66
C ALA A 135 3.01 5.89 14.91
N ARG A 136 1.94 6.35 14.24
CA ARG A 136 0.62 5.72 14.32
C ARG A 136 0.61 4.34 13.69
N GLN A 137 1.32 4.14 12.58
CA GLN A 137 1.44 2.82 11.96
C GLN A 137 2.02 1.79 12.95
N ARG A 138 3.06 2.16 13.70
CA ARG A 138 3.69 1.28 14.70
C ARG A 138 2.77 1.00 15.88
N VAL A 139 2.05 2.00 16.38
CA VAL A 139 1.07 1.82 17.47
C VAL A 139 -0.02 0.85 17.04
N ASN A 140 -0.69 1.11 15.92
CA ASN A 140 -1.77 0.26 15.42
C ASN A 140 -1.29 -1.16 15.11
N SER A 141 -0.08 -1.32 14.56
CA SER A 141 0.48 -2.65 14.28
C SER A 141 0.83 -3.43 15.54
N ARG A 142 1.31 -2.76 16.60
CA ARG A 142 1.56 -3.41 17.90
C ARG A 142 0.26 -3.88 18.53
N GLU A 143 -0.72 -3.00 18.62
CA GLU A 143 -2.05 -3.35 19.14
C GLU A 143 -2.67 -4.50 18.34
N ASN A 144 -2.57 -4.44 17.01
CA ASN A 144 -3.09 -5.51 16.16
C ASN A 144 -2.40 -6.86 16.40
N LEU A 145 -1.08 -6.85 16.67
CA LEU A 145 -0.31 -8.06 16.94
C LEU A 145 -0.55 -8.62 18.35
N GLU A 146 -0.59 -7.75 19.35
CA GLU A 146 -0.60 -8.11 20.77
C GLU A 146 -2.01 -8.35 21.31
N VAL A 147 -3.03 -7.70 20.73
CA VAL A 147 -4.40 -7.72 21.25
C VAL A 147 -5.39 -8.26 20.21
N VAL A 148 -5.41 -7.69 19.02
CA VAL A 148 -6.48 -7.96 18.03
C VAL A 148 -6.32 -9.35 17.39
N ALA A 149 -5.11 -9.75 16.99
CA ALA A 149 -4.87 -11.06 16.39
C ALA A 149 -5.21 -12.22 17.35
N PRO A 150 -4.86 -12.18 18.66
CA PRO A 150 -5.34 -13.16 19.63
C PRO A 150 -6.88 -13.28 19.71
N VAL A 151 -7.61 -12.17 19.56
CA VAL A 151 -9.09 -12.20 19.52
C VAL A 151 -9.58 -12.94 18.27
N ALA A 152 -8.97 -12.71 17.10
CA ALA A 152 -9.28 -13.46 15.88
C ALA A 152 -9.03 -14.96 16.05
N ALA A 153 -7.91 -15.34 16.68
CA ALA A 153 -7.59 -16.73 16.99
C ALA A 153 -8.68 -17.38 17.86
N ARG A 154 -9.13 -16.68 18.91
CA ARG A 154 -10.16 -17.13 19.84
C ARG A 154 -11.50 -17.37 19.14
N LEU A 155 -11.86 -16.53 18.17
CA LEU A 155 -13.08 -16.66 17.37
C LEU A 155 -12.96 -17.69 16.23
N GLY A 156 -11.80 -18.35 16.09
CA GLY A 156 -11.56 -19.33 15.03
C GLY A 156 -11.34 -18.70 13.64
N LEU A 157 -11.13 -17.38 13.56
CA LEU A 157 -10.92 -16.64 12.32
C LEU A 157 -9.45 -16.69 11.88
N ARG A 158 -8.95 -17.90 11.61
CA ARG A 158 -7.52 -18.16 11.34
C ARG A 158 -6.94 -17.32 10.19
N GLN A 159 -7.68 -17.18 9.09
CA GLN A 159 -7.21 -16.41 7.93
C GLN A 159 -6.98 -14.93 8.30
N VAL A 160 -7.90 -14.36 9.09
CA VAL A 160 -7.80 -12.98 9.58
C VAL A 160 -6.64 -12.83 10.55
N GLU A 161 -6.48 -13.76 11.50
CA GLU A 161 -5.35 -13.78 12.44
C GLU A 161 -4.01 -13.79 11.71
N GLU A 162 -3.82 -14.79 10.84
CA GLU A 162 -2.55 -15.01 10.14
C GLU A 162 -2.18 -13.80 9.28
N GLU A 163 -3.17 -13.19 8.60
CA GLU A 163 -2.93 -11.99 7.81
C GLU A 163 -2.62 -10.75 8.67
N LEU A 164 -3.39 -10.51 9.75
CA LEU A 164 -3.12 -9.41 10.67
C LEU A 164 -1.70 -9.50 11.25
N ARG A 165 -1.30 -10.68 11.73
CA ARG A 165 0.05 -10.91 12.26
C ARG A 165 1.11 -10.64 11.20
N ARG A 166 0.94 -11.19 9.99
CA ARG A 166 1.88 -11.01 8.88
C ARG A 166 2.06 -9.54 8.53
N LEU A 167 0.97 -8.79 8.37
CA LEU A 167 1.02 -7.37 8.02
C LEU A 167 1.59 -6.53 9.17
N ALA A 168 1.22 -6.81 10.41
CA ALA A 168 1.74 -6.13 11.60
C ALA A 168 3.24 -6.34 11.76
N LEU A 169 3.73 -7.58 11.68
CA LEU A 169 5.14 -7.90 11.74
C LEU A 169 5.91 -7.26 10.58
N ALA A 170 5.38 -7.31 9.35
CA ALA A 170 6.00 -6.68 8.19
C ALA A 170 6.13 -5.15 8.36
N ASN A 171 5.13 -4.51 8.98
CA ASN A 171 5.17 -3.08 9.26
C ASN A 171 6.16 -2.75 10.39
N LEU A 172 6.15 -3.50 11.50
CA LEU A 172 7.03 -3.27 12.66
C LEU A 172 8.50 -3.56 12.38
N SER A 173 8.80 -4.57 11.56
CA SER A 173 10.15 -4.90 11.08
C SER A 173 10.66 -3.95 9.99
N GLY A 174 9.81 -3.00 9.54
CA GLY A 174 10.09 -2.10 8.42
C GLY A 174 10.16 -2.81 7.06
N LEU A 175 9.87 -4.11 6.97
CA LEU A 175 9.89 -4.89 5.72
C LEU A 175 8.85 -4.39 4.71
N GLY A 176 7.81 -3.69 5.15
CA GLY A 176 6.86 -2.99 4.27
C GLY A 176 7.51 -1.96 3.33
N GLY A 177 8.66 -1.37 3.70
CA GLY A 177 9.47 -0.49 2.85
C GLY A 177 10.57 -1.20 2.06
N ALA A 178 10.87 -2.47 2.40
CA ALA A 178 11.86 -3.28 1.71
C ALA A 178 11.38 -3.65 0.30
N HIS A 179 10.07 -3.87 0.06
CA HIS A 179 9.55 -4.16 -1.28
C HIS A 179 9.71 -3.01 -2.29
N VAL A 180 9.47 -1.76 -1.86
CA VAL A 180 9.68 -0.57 -2.72
C VAL A 180 11.17 -0.36 -2.96
N SER A 181 11.97 -0.51 -1.91
CA SER A 181 13.43 -0.42 -2.01
C SER A 181 14.00 -1.54 -2.90
N PHE A 182 13.43 -2.74 -2.85
CA PHE A 182 13.79 -3.87 -3.70
C PHE A 182 13.53 -3.56 -5.18
N GLY A 183 12.34 -3.06 -5.52
CA GLY A 183 12.01 -2.67 -6.89
C GLY A 183 12.95 -1.60 -7.43
N VAL A 184 13.32 -0.64 -6.58
CA VAL A 184 14.31 0.41 -6.87
C VAL A 184 15.72 -0.17 -7.12
N VAL A 185 16.19 -1.07 -6.25
CA VAL A 185 17.51 -1.72 -6.38
C VAL A 185 17.57 -2.60 -7.63
N ALA A 186 16.53 -3.40 -7.88
CA ALA A 186 16.44 -4.28 -9.04
C ALA A 186 16.40 -3.49 -10.36
N ALA A 187 15.61 -2.41 -10.43
CA ALA A 187 15.56 -1.54 -11.61
C ALA A 187 16.90 -0.84 -11.86
N GLY A 188 17.57 -0.38 -10.80
CA GLY A 188 18.89 0.24 -10.91
C GLY A 188 19.99 -0.76 -11.33
N ALA A 189 19.92 -2.01 -10.88
CA ALA A 189 20.90 -3.05 -11.22
C ALA A 189 20.96 -3.34 -12.73
N ILE A 190 19.93 -3.00 -13.50
CA ILE A 190 19.92 -3.07 -14.97
C ILE A 190 21.09 -2.26 -15.58
N LEU A 191 21.53 -1.18 -14.92
CA LEU A 191 22.64 -0.33 -15.37
C LEU A 191 24.02 -1.02 -15.28
N LEU A 192 24.15 -2.06 -14.44
CA LEU A 192 25.40 -2.78 -14.25
C LEU A 192 25.69 -3.78 -15.38
N PRO A 193 26.98 -4.10 -15.63
CA PRO A 193 27.34 -5.20 -16.54
C PRO A 193 26.69 -6.52 -16.15
N PRO A 194 26.23 -7.35 -17.11
CA PRO A 194 25.54 -8.62 -16.82
C PRO A 194 26.26 -9.53 -15.85
N VAL A 195 27.59 -9.60 -15.96
CA VAL A 195 28.47 -10.45 -15.14
C VAL A 195 28.55 -9.97 -13.68
N ALA A 196 28.33 -8.67 -13.43
CA ALA A 196 28.39 -8.07 -12.11
C ALA A 196 27.02 -7.94 -11.42
N ARG A 197 25.91 -8.07 -12.18
CA ARG A 197 24.54 -7.85 -11.67
C ARG A 197 24.18 -8.75 -10.51
N ALA A 198 24.36 -10.07 -10.66
CA ALA A 198 23.92 -11.04 -9.66
C ALA A 198 24.58 -10.82 -8.30
N ARG A 199 25.90 -10.65 -8.29
CA ARG A 199 26.69 -10.43 -7.07
C ARG A 199 26.31 -9.12 -6.37
N TRP A 200 26.25 -8.00 -7.11
CA TRP A 200 25.96 -6.71 -6.49
C TRP A 200 24.50 -6.61 -6.03
N VAL A 201 23.55 -7.22 -6.75
CA VAL A 201 22.17 -7.34 -6.27
C VAL A 201 22.14 -8.10 -4.95
N GLU A 202 22.84 -9.22 -4.82
CA GLU A 202 22.90 -9.98 -3.57
C GLU A 202 23.50 -9.17 -2.41
N GLU A 203 24.65 -8.51 -2.63
CA GLU A 203 25.30 -7.65 -1.62
C GLU A 203 24.37 -6.50 -1.18
N TRP A 204 23.72 -5.82 -2.12
CA TRP A 204 22.80 -4.71 -1.81
C TRP A 204 21.51 -5.14 -1.16
N LEU A 205 20.97 -6.30 -1.53
CA LEU A 205 19.81 -6.88 -0.88
C LEU A 205 20.16 -7.27 0.56
N GLY A 206 21.35 -7.84 0.79
CA GLY A 206 21.87 -8.11 2.13
C GLY A 206 21.93 -6.85 3.00
N GLU A 207 22.52 -5.77 2.49
CA GLU A 207 22.61 -4.49 3.21
C GLU A 207 21.24 -3.83 3.43
N LEU A 208 20.37 -3.86 2.42
CA LEU A 208 19.02 -3.31 2.50
C LEU A 208 18.18 -4.02 3.57
N LEU A 209 18.29 -5.34 3.66
CA LEU A 209 17.58 -6.14 4.65
C LEU A 209 18.17 -5.96 6.07
N ALA A 210 19.48 -5.74 6.18
CA ALA A 210 20.16 -5.50 7.46
C ALA A 210 19.81 -4.15 8.11
N LEU A 211 19.33 -3.16 7.34
CA LEU A 211 19.03 -1.83 7.86
C LEU A 211 17.73 -1.79 8.69
N PRO A 212 17.72 -1.09 9.85
CA PRO A 212 16.53 -0.95 10.67
C PRO A 212 15.56 0.11 10.13
N GLY A 213 14.33 -0.30 9.82
CA GLY A 213 13.22 0.60 9.52
C GLY A 213 13.16 1.13 8.08
N GLY A 214 11.96 1.60 7.69
CA GLY A 214 11.67 2.01 6.31
C GLY A 214 12.49 3.21 5.83
N ARG A 215 12.68 4.24 6.66
CA ARG A 215 13.46 5.45 6.27
C ARG A 215 14.93 5.16 5.99
N ALA A 216 15.56 4.29 6.79
CA ALA A 216 16.95 3.91 6.58
C ALA A 216 17.10 3.14 5.25
N ARG A 217 16.17 2.22 4.97
CA ARG A 217 16.09 1.46 3.72
C ARG A 217 15.84 2.34 2.51
N SER A 218 14.89 3.27 2.57
CA SER A 218 14.63 4.22 1.47
C SER A 218 15.81 5.15 1.22
N ARG A 219 16.47 5.64 2.27
CA ARG A 219 17.68 6.47 2.15
C ARG A 219 18.84 5.69 1.54
N PHE A 220 19.00 4.44 1.94
CA PHE A 220 19.99 3.53 1.36
C PHE A 220 19.71 3.27 -0.12
N ALA A 221 18.48 2.87 -0.47
CA ALA A 221 18.06 2.64 -1.85
C ALA A 221 18.28 3.89 -2.74
N PHE A 222 17.99 5.09 -2.22
CA PHE A 222 18.24 6.34 -2.93
C PHE A 222 19.73 6.64 -3.12
N ARG A 223 20.55 6.46 -2.07
CA ARG A 223 22.02 6.61 -2.18
C ARG A 223 22.61 5.60 -3.16
N LEU A 224 22.10 4.37 -3.14
CA LEU A 224 22.48 3.32 -4.05
C LEU A 224 22.22 3.75 -5.49
N LEU A 225 20.97 4.10 -5.82
CA LEU A 225 20.58 4.62 -7.14
C LEU A 225 21.48 5.77 -7.61
N ALA A 226 21.73 6.76 -6.74
CA ALA A 226 22.57 7.91 -7.07
C ALA A 226 24.03 7.50 -7.36
N GLY A 227 24.53 6.44 -6.72
CA GLY A 227 25.89 5.90 -6.91
C GLY A 227 26.03 4.94 -8.11
N MET A 228 24.92 4.33 -8.57
CA MET A 228 24.96 3.30 -9.61
C MET A 228 25.60 3.72 -10.94
N PRO A 229 25.38 4.93 -11.49
CA PRO A 229 26.02 5.34 -12.73
C PRO A 229 27.55 5.34 -12.64
N ARG A 230 28.09 5.84 -11.52
CA ARG A 230 29.53 5.86 -11.25
C ARG A 230 30.07 4.44 -11.09
N MET A 231 29.32 3.57 -10.40
CA MET A 231 29.72 2.18 -10.20
C MET A 231 29.73 1.39 -11.51
N ALA A 232 28.69 1.55 -12.34
CA ALA A 232 28.60 0.94 -13.67
C ALA A 232 29.77 1.37 -14.57
N LEU A 233 30.13 2.66 -14.56
CA LEU A 233 31.30 3.17 -15.31
C LEU A 233 32.62 2.60 -14.80
N THR A 234 32.74 2.40 -13.48
CA THR A 234 33.96 1.84 -12.86
C THR A 234 34.11 0.37 -13.23
N LEU A 235 33.02 -0.41 -13.16
CA LEU A 235 33.02 -1.83 -13.53
C LEU A 235 33.28 -2.04 -15.03
N ARG A 236 32.72 -1.18 -15.89
CA ARG A 236 32.96 -1.22 -17.36
C ARG A 236 34.35 -0.75 -17.77
N ARG A 237 35.08 0.00 -16.92
CA ARG A 237 36.49 0.38 -17.18
C ARG A 237 37.45 -0.80 -17.04
N HIS A 238 37.05 -1.86 -16.32
CA HIS A 238 37.84 -3.08 -16.16
C HIS A 238 37.54 -4.15 -17.23
N GLU A 239 36.50 -3.96 -18.06
CA GLU A 239 36.29 -4.74 -19.28
C GLU A 239 37.11 -4.10 -20.41
N ALA A 240 38.23 -4.73 -20.80
CA ALA A 240 39.08 -4.26 -21.88
C ALA A 240 38.31 -4.23 -23.21
N LEU A 241 38.15 -3.03 -23.80
CA LEU A 241 37.54 -2.86 -25.12
C LEU A 241 38.52 -3.28 -26.23
N PRO A 242 38.08 -4.02 -27.26
CA PRO A 242 38.89 -4.29 -28.45
C PRO A 242 39.20 -2.98 -29.20
N ARG A 243 40.44 -2.85 -29.70
CA ARG A 243 40.91 -1.66 -30.42
C ARG A 243 40.12 -1.50 -31.73
N GLY A 244 39.45 -0.35 -31.90
CA GLY A 244 38.71 0.00 -33.13
C GLY A 244 37.22 0.33 -32.93
N ALA A 245 36.84 0.96 -31.82
CA ALA A 245 35.43 1.22 -31.53
C ALA A 245 34.74 2.08 -32.65
N PRO A 246 33.59 1.63 -33.19
CA PRO A 246 32.83 2.36 -34.21
C PRO A 246 32.39 3.76 -33.75
N PRO A 247 32.12 4.70 -34.67
CA PRO A 247 31.70 6.07 -34.35
C PRO A 247 30.52 6.17 -33.36
N ALA A 248 29.61 5.18 -33.35
CA ALA A 248 28.50 5.07 -32.39
C ALA A 248 28.97 5.02 -30.92
N VAL A 249 30.10 4.37 -30.64
CA VAL A 249 30.67 4.27 -29.27
C VAL A 249 31.31 5.59 -28.83
N ARG A 250 31.82 6.39 -29.78
CA ARG A 250 32.31 7.76 -29.51
C ARG A 250 31.16 8.73 -29.23
N LEU A 251 30.06 8.61 -29.97
CA LEU A 251 28.83 9.39 -29.74
C LEU A 251 28.22 9.06 -28.37
N LEU A 252 28.17 7.77 -27.99
CA LEU A 252 27.72 7.34 -26.67
C LEU A 252 28.62 7.88 -25.54
N ARG A 253 29.95 7.89 -25.75
CA ARG A 253 30.93 8.50 -24.82
C ARG A 253 30.80 10.02 -24.70
N TRP A 254 30.36 10.70 -25.77
CA TRP A 254 30.10 12.14 -25.77
C TRP A 254 28.79 12.44 -25.02
N VAL A 255 27.71 11.70 -25.31
CA VAL A 255 26.41 11.80 -24.64
C VAL A 255 26.52 11.57 -23.13
N VAL A 256 27.32 10.59 -22.70
CA VAL A 256 27.59 10.30 -21.28
C VAL A 256 28.46 11.38 -20.60
N ARG A 257 29.15 12.23 -21.38
CA ARG A 257 29.98 13.35 -20.88
C ARG A 257 29.29 14.70 -20.91
N SER A 258 28.17 14.85 -21.62
CA SER A 258 27.45 16.13 -21.78
C SER A 258 26.32 16.30 -20.78
N ASP A 259 26.10 17.55 -20.35
CA ASP A 259 25.09 17.94 -19.35
C ASP A 259 23.65 17.48 -19.67
N LEU A 260 22.84 17.41 -18.61
CA LEU A 260 21.49 16.83 -18.45
C LEU A 260 20.51 16.95 -19.63
N ARG A 261 20.70 17.89 -20.58
CA ARG A 261 19.88 18.04 -21.80
C ARG A 261 20.07 16.90 -22.81
N ALA A 262 21.16 16.13 -22.73
CA ALA A 262 21.42 14.99 -23.63
C ALA A 262 20.47 13.79 -23.41
N TRP A 263 19.80 13.70 -22.26
CA TRP A 263 18.83 12.62 -21.97
C TRP A 263 17.55 12.73 -22.81
N ALA A 264 17.19 13.94 -23.27
CA ALA A 264 16.06 14.12 -24.19
C ALA A 264 16.29 13.45 -25.55
N LEU A 265 17.56 13.34 -25.98
CA LEU A 265 17.95 12.64 -27.20
C LEU A 265 17.96 11.12 -27.05
N LEU A 266 18.05 10.62 -25.81
CA LEU A 266 18.02 9.19 -25.49
C LEU A 266 16.60 8.67 -25.20
N ALA A 267 15.63 9.55 -24.94
CA ALA A 267 14.24 9.17 -24.68
C ALA A 267 13.60 8.36 -25.83
N PRO A 268 13.84 8.68 -27.13
CA PRO A 268 13.32 7.87 -28.23
C PRO A 268 13.98 6.48 -28.28
N LEU A 269 15.28 6.41 -27.98
CA LEU A 269 16.05 5.16 -27.95
C LEU A 269 15.62 4.27 -26.77
N LEU A 270 15.40 4.86 -25.59
CA LEU A 270 14.87 4.19 -24.41
C LEU A 270 13.43 3.73 -24.64
N GLY A 271 12.60 4.56 -25.28
CA GLY A 271 11.24 4.17 -25.69
C GLY A 271 11.25 3.00 -26.66
N TRP A 272 12.16 3.01 -27.65
CA TRP A 272 12.35 1.90 -28.58
C TRP A 272 12.87 0.64 -27.89
N LEU A 273 13.86 0.75 -26.99
CA LEU A 273 14.40 -0.39 -26.24
C LEU A 273 13.37 -1.01 -25.29
N VAL A 274 12.46 -0.19 -24.75
CA VAL A 274 11.32 -0.63 -23.93
C VAL A 274 10.27 -1.34 -24.78
N LEU A 275 9.98 -0.86 -25.99
CA LEU A 275 9.07 -1.50 -26.93
C LEU A 275 9.64 -2.82 -27.50
N ASP A 276 10.96 -2.88 -27.73
CA ASP A 276 11.68 -4.07 -28.18
C ASP A 276 11.75 -5.15 -27.08
N ALA A 277 12.04 -4.76 -25.84
CA ALA A 277 11.99 -5.65 -24.68
C ALA A 277 10.56 -6.12 -24.33
N ALA A 278 9.54 -5.35 -24.74
CA ALA A 278 8.12 -5.66 -24.55
C ALA A 278 7.55 -6.62 -25.61
N ALA A 279 8.31 -6.99 -26.65
CA ALA A 279 7.81 -7.79 -27.77
C ALA A 279 7.34 -9.21 -27.36
N ASP A 280 7.82 -9.74 -26.23
CA ASP A 280 7.52 -11.12 -25.82
C ASP A 280 6.45 -11.24 -24.72
N ARG A 281 6.16 -10.19 -23.93
CA ARG A 281 5.11 -10.22 -22.87
C ARG A 281 4.49 -8.84 -22.57
N LEU A 282 3.18 -8.75 -22.82
CA LEU A 282 2.35 -7.54 -22.66
C LEU A 282 2.31 -7.00 -21.21
N ALA A 283 2.51 -7.87 -20.21
CA ALA A 283 2.54 -7.49 -18.79
C ALA A 283 3.77 -6.64 -18.43
N ASP A 284 4.93 -6.93 -19.02
CA ASP A 284 6.18 -6.22 -18.73
C ASP A 284 6.18 -4.82 -19.39
N ALA A 285 5.54 -4.71 -20.56
CA ALA A 285 5.31 -3.44 -21.25
C ALA A 285 4.46 -2.46 -20.42
N VAL A 286 3.40 -2.96 -19.79
CA VAL A 286 2.47 -2.19 -18.97
C VAL A 286 3.14 -1.73 -17.68
N VAL A 287 3.90 -2.60 -17.02
CA VAL A 287 4.64 -2.24 -15.79
C VAL A 287 5.66 -1.15 -16.07
N ILE A 288 6.43 -1.26 -17.16
CA ILE A 288 7.47 -0.28 -17.52
C ILE A 288 6.85 1.05 -17.98
N ALA A 289 5.79 1.01 -18.80
CA ALA A 289 5.08 2.21 -19.24
C ALA A 289 4.41 2.98 -18.09
N ILE A 290 3.97 2.28 -17.03
CA ILE A 290 3.35 2.90 -15.86
C ILE A 290 4.38 3.38 -14.84
N THR A 291 5.52 2.69 -14.66
CA THR A 291 6.48 3.01 -13.59
C THR A 291 7.59 3.98 -14.01
N VAL A 292 8.02 3.96 -15.27
CA VAL A 292 9.17 4.78 -15.70
C VAL A 292 8.83 6.27 -15.85
N PRO A 293 7.69 6.67 -16.45
CA PRO A 293 7.37 8.09 -16.60
C PRO A 293 7.17 8.83 -15.26
N PRO A 294 6.49 8.28 -14.24
CA PRO A 294 6.36 8.95 -12.94
C PRO A 294 7.70 9.08 -12.20
N VAL A 295 8.58 8.08 -12.29
CA VAL A 295 9.90 8.10 -11.66
C VAL A 295 10.80 9.15 -12.33
N LEU A 296 10.76 9.25 -13.66
CA LEU A 296 11.46 10.33 -14.38
C LEU A 296 10.89 11.70 -14.04
N THR A 297 9.56 11.83 -13.97
CA THR A 297 8.89 13.10 -13.68
C THR A 297 9.19 13.57 -12.26
N ALA A 298 9.19 12.66 -11.28
CA ALA A 298 9.55 12.93 -9.89
C ALA A 298 11.04 13.31 -9.75
N ALA A 299 11.93 12.64 -10.47
CA ALA A 299 13.35 12.99 -10.50
C ALA A 299 13.57 14.39 -11.10
N ILE A 300 12.89 14.73 -12.19
CA ILE A 300 12.94 16.06 -12.83
C ILE A 300 12.39 17.14 -11.90
N HIS A 301 11.27 16.90 -11.22
CA HIS A 301 10.69 17.83 -10.26
C HIS A 301 11.63 18.12 -9.07
N THR A 302 12.28 17.07 -8.56
CA THR A 302 13.24 17.18 -7.44
C THR A 302 14.51 17.94 -7.84
N ILE A 303 14.94 17.81 -9.10
CA ILE A 303 16.07 18.56 -9.64
C ILE A 303 15.68 20.03 -9.87
N ARG A 304 14.46 20.30 -10.38
CA ARG A 304 13.92 21.66 -10.55
C ARG A 304 13.80 22.41 -9.22
N ALA A 305 13.33 21.71 -8.18
CA ALA A 305 13.24 22.26 -6.81
C ALA A 305 14.61 22.55 -6.18
N ARG A 306 15.68 21.91 -6.64
CA ARG A 306 17.05 22.15 -6.17
C ARG A 306 17.82 23.20 -6.99
N LEU A 307 17.36 23.49 -8.21
CA LEU A 307 17.96 24.49 -9.09
C LEU A 307 17.19 25.82 -9.07
N GLY A 308 15.96 25.84 -8.58
CA GLY A 308 15.10 27.03 -8.50
C GLY A 308 15.23 27.88 -7.23
N ASP A 309 16.17 27.57 -6.33
CA ASP A 309 16.42 28.33 -5.09
C ASP A 309 17.64 29.26 -5.20
N GLY A 310 18.03 29.62 -6.44
CA GLY A 310 19.24 30.40 -6.73
C GLY A 310 19.01 31.67 -7.53
N ASP A 311 17.77 32.10 -7.78
CA ASP A 311 17.49 33.32 -8.53
C ASP A 311 16.19 33.94 -8.03
N GLU A 312 16.30 34.84 -7.06
CA GLU A 312 15.44 36.01 -6.80
C GLU A 312 15.72 36.54 -5.38
N ARG A 313 16.62 37.52 -5.30
CA ARG A 313 16.43 38.80 -4.59
C ARG A 313 17.73 39.61 -4.62
N GLU A 314 17.69 40.65 -5.45
CA GLU A 314 18.27 41.97 -5.17
C GLU A 314 17.92 42.46 -3.76
#